data_AF-A0A5B8XR45-F1
#
_entry.id   AF-A0A5B8XR45-F1
#
_cell.length_a   1.000
_cell.length_b   1.000
_cell.length_c   1.000
_cell.angle_alpha   90.00
_cell.angle_beta   90.00
_cell.angle_gamma   90.00
#
_symmetry.space_group_name_H-M   'P 1'
#
loop_
_entity.id
_entity.type
_entity.pdbx_description
1 polymer ?
#
loop_
_entity_poly.entity_id
_entity_poly.type
_entity_poly.pdbx_seq_one_letter_code
_entity_poly.pdbx_strand_id
1 'polypeptide(L)'
;MSKLKMVLGGLALFGLAACAGMQMPAGGVWGPGYQDEGGSSSAGSGVAVPGPNAQAMSYGEFEQLKVYVEEATMSNQKIDVIVNASQSAYFSAAQVGELVVMLDMKNDRVRVVEAVAERILDLNNPNPIVTKLTFADEKSDVQNIMSEALAARQAEEARLAEEARVAEQRRAEEEAQRAEEARIAEQERQQQAAQQPDNSGSSSTSSSSSSSSSSSSSSAYCCLGDKYNECDSGAAAGACMGFGKCIFDCMVAGGSSCDSKCADEYPLIQQCRAVAANDHMCRN
;
A
#
# COMPACT_ATOMS: atom_id res chain seq x y z
N MET A 1 10.16 48.10 -14.10
CA MET A 1 11.36 47.80 -14.91
C MET A 1 11.50 46.29 -14.99
N SER A 2 11.02 45.74 -16.10
CA SER A 2 10.83 44.33 -16.37
C SER A 2 12.14 43.65 -16.77
N LYS A 3 12.46 42.50 -16.18
CA LYS A 3 13.34 41.49 -16.78
C LYS A 3 12.85 40.09 -16.43
N LEU A 4 11.81 39.66 -17.13
CA LEU A 4 11.42 38.26 -17.27
C LEU A 4 12.31 37.68 -18.37
N LYS A 5 13.24 36.78 -18.03
CA LYS A 5 14.06 36.07 -19.02
C LYS A 5 13.43 34.70 -19.24
N MET A 6 12.72 34.58 -20.37
CA MET A 6 12.29 33.30 -20.94
C MET A 6 13.53 32.46 -21.24
N VAL A 7 13.60 31.25 -20.67
CA VAL A 7 14.46 30.17 -21.15
C VAL A 7 13.61 29.32 -22.08
N LEU A 8 13.63 29.66 -23.37
CA LEU A 8 13.34 28.72 -24.44
C LEU A 8 14.64 27.95 -24.72
N GLY A 9 14.64 26.64 -24.53
CA GLY A 9 15.81 25.79 -24.77
C GLY A 9 15.43 24.37 -25.11
N GLY A 10 15.21 24.12 -26.41
CA GLY A 10 15.56 22.89 -27.12
C GLY A 10 15.00 21.56 -26.61
N LEU A 11 13.86 21.12 -27.17
CA LEU A 11 13.60 19.69 -27.35
C LEU A 11 14.71 19.11 -28.25
N ALA A 12 15.66 18.40 -27.64
CA ALA A 12 16.55 17.51 -28.37
C ALA A 12 15.75 16.26 -28.77
N LEU A 13 15.47 16.17 -30.07
CA LEU A 13 15.12 14.91 -30.74
C LEU A 13 16.28 13.94 -30.55
N PHE A 14 16.19 13.04 -29.56
CA PHE A 14 17.05 11.88 -29.48
C PHE A 14 16.62 10.91 -30.58
N GLY A 15 17.44 10.83 -31.63
CA GLY A 15 17.37 9.81 -32.64
C GLY A 15 17.57 8.43 -32.00
N LEU A 16 16.57 7.57 -32.20
CA LEU A 16 16.67 6.13 -32.02
C LEU A 16 17.75 5.59 -32.97
N ALA A 17 18.99 5.51 -32.48
CA ALA A 17 20.01 4.66 -33.06
C ALA A 17 19.71 3.22 -32.64
N ALA A 18 19.15 2.45 -33.56
CA ALA A 18 18.93 1.03 -33.42
C ALA A 18 20.28 0.31 -33.23
N CYS A 19 20.60 -0.07 -31.99
CA CYS A 19 21.59 -1.11 -31.71
C CYS A 19 20.91 -2.47 -31.96
N ALA A 20 20.92 -2.90 -33.22
CA ALA A 20 20.65 -4.29 -33.58
C ALA A 20 21.91 -5.10 -33.26
N GLY A 21 21.86 -6.03 -32.30
CA GLY A 21 22.90 -7.05 -32.19
C GLY A 21 23.26 -7.63 -30.82
N MET A 22 22.64 -7.21 -29.71
CA MET A 22 22.81 -7.91 -28.43
C MET A 22 21.46 -8.26 -27.83
N GLN A 23 21.08 -9.52 -28.03
CA GLN A 23 20.05 -10.19 -27.25
C GLN A 23 20.54 -10.30 -25.81
N MET A 24 20.18 -9.32 -24.98
CA MET A 24 20.22 -9.50 -23.53
C MET A 24 19.29 -10.68 -23.16
N PRO A 25 19.64 -11.55 -22.22
CA PRO A 25 18.70 -12.52 -21.69
C PRO A 25 17.54 -11.75 -21.03
N ALA A 26 16.38 -11.79 -21.67
CA ALA A 26 15.13 -11.38 -21.06
C ALA A 26 14.89 -12.27 -19.83
N GLY A 27 14.72 -11.66 -18.65
CA GLY A 27 14.15 -12.36 -17.49
C GLY A 27 15.05 -12.60 -16.28
N GLY A 28 16.13 -11.85 -16.10
CA GLY A 28 16.81 -11.78 -14.80
C GLY A 28 16.01 -10.92 -13.83
N VAL A 29 14.97 -11.47 -13.20
CA VAL A 29 14.32 -10.87 -12.03
C VAL A 29 15.38 -10.81 -10.92
N TRP A 30 15.88 -9.62 -10.65
CA TRP A 30 16.64 -9.34 -9.45
C TRP A 30 15.64 -9.26 -8.30
N GLY A 31 15.42 -10.38 -7.63
CA GLY A 31 14.57 -10.43 -6.45
C GLY A 31 14.91 -11.64 -5.58
N PRO A 32 15.08 -11.47 -4.26
CA PRO A 32 14.81 -12.55 -3.34
C PRO A 32 13.28 -12.74 -3.32
N GLY A 33 12.82 -13.98 -3.41
CA GLY A 33 11.39 -14.31 -3.51
C GLY A 33 10.54 -13.58 -2.47
N TYR A 34 9.71 -12.65 -2.95
CA TYR A 34 8.59 -12.11 -2.21
C TYR A 34 7.34 -12.38 -3.06
N GLN A 35 6.42 -13.18 -2.51
CA GLN A 35 5.09 -13.38 -3.09
C GLN A 35 4.32 -12.07 -2.90
N ASP A 36 4.15 -11.29 -3.97
CA ASP A 36 3.20 -10.18 -3.98
C ASP A 36 1.85 -10.66 -4.52
N GLU A 37 0.88 -10.74 -3.61
CA GLU A 37 -0.54 -10.74 -3.96
C GLU A 37 -0.96 -9.31 -4.32
N GLY A 38 -1.38 -9.13 -5.57
CA GLY A 38 -2.41 -8.16 -5.98
C GLY A 38 -2.25 -6.70 -5.52
N GLY A 39 -1.53 -5.90 -6.31
CA GLY A 39 -1.52 -4.44 -6.16
C GLY A 39 -1.25 -3.71 -7.47
N SER A 40 -2.26 -3.62 -8.33
CA SER A 40 -2.24 -2.70 -9.48
C SER A 40 -2.04 -1.27 -8.99
N SER A 41 -0.94 -0.61 -9.35
CA SER A 41 -0.80 0.83 -9.16
C SER A 41 0.03 1.50 -10.25
N SER A 42 -0.58 2.57 -10.75
CA SER A 42 -0.19 3.47 -11.82
C SER A 42 1.20 4.07 -11.66
N ALA A 43 1.90 4.22 -12.78
CA ALA A 43 3.12 5.01 -12.92
C ALA A 43 2.87 6.48 -12.54
N GLY A 44 3.18 6.82 -11.29
CA GLY A 44 3.36 8.19 -10.82
C GLY A 44 4.85 8.49 -10.76
N SER A 45 5.26 9.60 -11.38
CA SER A 45 6.62 10.16 -11.32
C SER A 45 6.88 10.78 -9.95
N GLY A 46 6.70 10.00 -8.89
CA GLY A 46 7.05 10.36 -7.51
C GLY A 46 8.43 9.81 -7.18
N VAL A 47 9.23 10.58 -6.45
CA VAL A 47 10.52 10.09 -5.93
C VAL A 47 10.18 8.93 -4.99
N ALA A 48 10.71 7.75 -5.29
CA ALA A 48 10.45 6.55 -4.48
C ALA A 48 11.10 6.74 -3.10
N VAL A 49 10.31 7.13 -2.11
CA VAL A 49 10.76 7.16 -0.72
C VAL A 49 10.94 5.70 -0.27
N PRO A 50 12.14 5.30 0.18
CA PRO A 50 12.36 3.93 0.65
C PRO A 50 11.41 3.64 1.82
N GLY A 51 10.63 2.56 1.70
CA GLY A 51 9.75 2.11 2.77
C GLY A 51 10.53 1.70 4.04
N PRO A 52 9.85 1.50 5.18
CA PRO A 52 10.49 1.23 6.47
C PRO A 52 11.35 -0.05 6.51
N ASN A 53 11.18 -0.95 5.53
CA ASN A 53 11.95 -2.18 5.37
C ASN A 53 12.83 -2.19 4.11
N ALA A 54 13.09 -1.03 3.50
CA ALA A 54 13.97 -0.96 2.35
C ALA A 54 15.38 -1.42 2.75
N GLN A 55 15.85 -2.47 2.10
CA GLN A 55 17.19 -3.03 2.31
C GLN A 55 18.05 -2.74 1.08
N ALA A 56 19.33 -2.50 1.33
CA ALA A 56 20.30 -2.45 0.26
C ALA A 56 20.37 -3.83 -0.40
N MET A 57 20.68 -3.87 -1.69
CA MET A 57 20.82 -5.12 -2.42
C MET A 57 21.76 -6.08 -1.69
N SER A 58 21.44 -7.38 -1.74
CA SER A 58 22.21 -8.37 -1.01
C SER A 58 23.65 -8.45 -1.53
N TYR A 59 24.55 -8.95 -0.68
CA TYR A 59 25.95 -9.12 -1.07
C TYR A 59 26.11 -9.96 -2.36
N GLY A 60 25.33 -11.05 -2.48
CA GLY A 60 25.39 -11.92 -3.66
C GLY A 60 24.91 -11.24 -4.94
N GLU A 61 23.84 -10.44 -4.87
CA GLU A 61 23.35 -9.66 -6.01
C GLU A 61 24.33 -8.55 -6.39
N PHE A 62 24.95 -7.91 -5.38
CA PHE A 62 25.94 -6.87 -5.61
C PHE A 62 27.21 -7.41 -6.29
N GLU A 63 27.70 -8.58 -5.89
CA GLU A 63 28.86 -9.20 -6.56
C GLU A 63 28.53 -9.59 -8.01
N GLN A 64 27.31 -10.05 -8.30
CA GLN A 64 26.87 -10.28 -9.68
C GLN A 64 26.82 -8.98 -10.50
N LEU A 65 26.32 -7.90 -9.91
CA LEU A 65 26.32 -6.58 -10.54
C LEU A 65 27.75 -6.15 -10.89
N LYS A 66 28.72 -6.36 -9.98
CA LYS A 66 30.13 -6.05 -10.24
C LYS A 66 30.68 -6.82 -11.43
N VAL A 67 30.37 -8.11 -11.55
CA VAL A 67 30.77 -8.92 -12.72
C VAL A 67 30.23 -8.30 -14.01
N TYR A 68 28.95 -7.91 -14.05
CA TYR A 68 28.38 -7.26 -15.24
C TYR A 68 29.02 -5.90 -15.57
N VAL A 69 29.40 -5.13 -14.55
CA VAL A 69 30.12 -3.87 -14.72
C VAL A 69 31.56 -4.10 -15.21
N GLU A 70 32.23 -5.17 -14.76
CA GLU A 70 33.57 -5.53 -15.23
C GLU A 70 33.57 -6.06 -16.68
N GLU A 71 32.52 -6.79 -17.07
CA GLU A 71 32.34 -7.27 -18.45
C GLU A 71 32.07 -6.12 -19.45
N ALA A 72 31.57 -4.98 -18.98
CA ALA A 72 31.32 -3.81 -19.80
C ALA A 72 32.63 -3.13 -20.23
N THR A 73 32.86 -3.10 -21.54
CA THR A 73 34.11 -2.59 -22.14
C THR A 73 34.20 -1.06 -22.18
N MET A 74 33.06 -0.36 -22.15
CA MET A 74 32.98 1.10 -22.29
C MET A 74 32.43 1.74 -21.02
N SER A 75 32.91 2.94 -20.66
CA SER A 75 32.44 3.64 -19.45
C SER A 75 30.92 3.88 -19.45
N ASN A 76 30.34 4.31 -20.58
CA ASN A 76 28.89 4.53 -20.67
C ASN A 76 28.10 3.22 -20.45
N GLN A 77 28.60 2.08 -20.93
CA GLN A 77 27.94 0.79 -20.70
C GLN A 77 27.97 0.42 -19.20
N LYS A 78 29.09 0.69 -18.51
CA LYS A 78 29.19 0.50 -17.06
C LYS A 78 28.14 1.33 -16.33
N ILE A 79 27.98 2.59 -16.70
CA ILE A 79 26.96 3.49 -16.14
C ILE A 79 25.57 2.92 -16.40
N ASP A 80 25.26 2.52 -17.63
CA ASP A 80 23.94 2.00 -18.00
C ASP A 80 23.56 0.74 -17.19
N VAL A 81 24.52 -0.16 -16.96
CA VAL A 81 24.32 -1.36 -16.11
C VAL A 81 23.95 -0.96 -14.68
N ILE A 82 24.67 0.02 -14.10
CA ILE A 82 24.42 0.49 -12.74
C ILE A 82 23.07 1.22 -12.64
N VAL A 83 22.77 2.10 -13.59
CA VAL A 83 21.51 2.86 -13.62
C VAL A 83 20.32 1.93 -13.82
N ASN A 84 20.45 0.89 -14.65
CA ASN A 84 19.40 -0.11 -14.80
C ASN A 84 19.18 -0.89 -13.50
N ALA A 85 20.25 -1.33 -12.82
CA ALA A 85 20.14 -1.98 -11.52
C ALA A 85 19.46 -1.09 -10.46
N SER A 86 19.66 0.24 -10.51
CA SER A 86 19.02 1.19 -9.59
C SER A 86 17.50 1.35 -9.78
N GLN A 87 16.94 0.85 -10.88
CA GLN A 87 15.51 0.90 -11.10
C GLN A 87 14.75 -0.06 -10.18
N SER A 88 15.37 -1.19 -9.82
CA SER A 88 14.73 -2.24 -9.01
C SER A 88 15.38 -2.46 -7.64
N ALA A 89 16.59 -1.94 -7.39
CA ALA A 89 17.33 -2.16 -6.15
C ALA A 89 17.79 -0.85 -5.49
N TYR A 90 17.88 -0.89 -4.16
CA TYR A 90 18.52 0.16 -3.36
C TYR A 90 19.98 -0.21 -3.08
N PHE A 91 20.81 0.80 -2.86
CA PHE A 91 22.22 0.64 -2.54
C PHE A 91 22.54 1.26 -1.18
N SER A 92 23.57 0.71 -0.54
CA SER A 92 24.31 1.42 0.51
C SER A 92 25.37 2.33 -0.11
N ALA A 93 25.74 3.41 0.59
CA ALA A 93 26.81 4.31 0.20
C ALA A 93 28.14 3.55 0.07
N ALA A 94 28.36 2.51 0.88
CA ALA A 94 29.52 1.64 0.75
C ALA A 94 29.54 0.88 -0.59
N GLN A 95 28.41 0.29 -1.00
CA GLN A 95 28.29 -0.38 -2.30
C GLN A 95 28.52 0.59 -3.46
N VAL A 96 27.91 1.78 -3.42
CA VAL A 96 28.15 2.82 -4.44
C VAL A 96 29.62 3.23 -4.47
N GLY A 97 30.28 3.33 -3.32
CA GLY A 97 31.72 3.60 -3.23
C GLY A 97 32.58 2.56 -3.96
N GLU A 98 32.23 1.28 -3.88
CA GLU A 98 32.91 0.22 -4.64
C GLU A 98 32.60 0.30 -6.15
N LEU A 99 31.37 0.64 -6.54
CA LEU A 99 31.00 0.85 -7.95
C LEU A 99 31.78 2.01 -8.59
N VAL A 100 31.95 3.10 -7.84
CA VAL A 100 32.67 4.31 -8.27
C VAL A 100 34.14 4.02 -8.57
N VAL A 101 34.77 3.08 -7.85
CA VAL A 101 36.18 2.69 -8.08
C VAL A 101 36.35 1.94 -9.40
N MET A 102 35.33 1.24 -9.90
CA MET A 102 35.37 0.51 -11.17
C MET A 102 35.27 1.42 -12.41
N LEU A 103 35.04 2.72 -12.20
CA LEU A 103 34.94 3.72 -13.26
C LEU A 103 36.27 4.45 -13.43
N ASP A 104 36.71 4.53 -14.68
CA ASP A 104 38.01 5.07 -15.05
C ASP A 104 38.05 6.61 -15.05
N MET A 105 36.94 7.26 -15.42
CA MET A 105 36.86 8.71 -15.57
C MET A 105 36.19 9.41 -14.39
N LYS A 106 36.73 10.57 -13.98
CA LYS A 106 36.19 11.39 -12.88
C LYS A 106 34.74 11.81 -13.11
N ASN A 107 34.43 12.27 -14.32
CA ASN A 107 33.07 12.71 -14.68
C ASN A 107 32.07 11.55 -14.59
N ASP A 108 32.47 10.34 -14.96
CA ASP A 108 31.58 9.17 -14.90
C ASP A 108 31.26 8.76 -13.46
N ARG A 109 32.22 8.91 -12.54
CA ARG A 109 32.02 8.68 -11.10
C ARG A 109 30.94 9.60 -10.53
N VAL A 110 31.04 10.90 -10.80
CA VAL A 110 30.06 11.89 -10.34
C VAL A 110 28.70 11.62 -10.99
N ARG A 111 28.65 11.31 -12.30
CA ARG A 111 27.42 10.97 -13.02
C ARG A 111 26.71 9.75 -12.47
N VAL A 112 27.43 8.70 -12.09
CA VAL A 112 26.82 7.51 -11.47
C VAL A 112 26.21 7.88 -10.12
N VAL A 113 26.95 8.59 -9.28
CA VAL A 113 26.46 9.00 -7.96
C VAL A 113 25.22 9.87 -8.10
N GLU A 114 25.21 10.83 -9.03
CA GLU A 114 24.04 11.66 -9.34
C GLU A 114 22.84 10.81 -9.76
N ALA A 115 23.03 9.84 -10.67
CA ALA A 115 21.94 9.00 -11.16
C ALA A 115 21.39 8.04 -10.09
N VAL A 116 22.23 7.55 -9.17
CA VAL A 116 21.81 6.61 -8.13
C VAL A 116 21.49 7.27 -6.78
N ALA A 117 21.68 8.58 -6.62
CA ALA A 117 21.54 9.28 -5.34
C ALA A 117 20.18 9.03 -4.66
N GLU A 118 19.09 9.04 -5.43
CA GLU A 118 17.75 8.77 -4.89
C GLU A 118 17.58 7.35 -4.33
N ARG A 119 18.41 6.40 -4.78
CA ARG A 119 18.37 4.97 -4.42
C ARG A 119 19.39 4.59 -3.35
N ILE A 120 20.12 5.56 -2.80
CA ILE A 120 21.00 5.35 -1.66
C ILE A 120 20.17 5.41 -0.36
N LEU A 121 20.34 4.41 0.51
CA LEU A 121 19.62 4.37 1.78
C LEU A 121 20.25 5.30 2.82
N ASP A 122 21.56 5.23 2.99
CA ASP A 122 22.36 5.97 3.97
C ASP A 122 22.92 7.30 3.42
N LEU A 123 22.03 8.12 2.86
CA LEU A 123 22.37 9.47 2.35
C LEU A 123 23.03 10.38 3.40
N ASN A 124 22.77 10.14 4.69
CA ASN A 124 23.38 10.88 5.80
C ASN A 124 24.88 10.63 5.98
N ASN A 125 25.43 9.59 5.35
CA ASN A 125 26.83 9.20 5.51
C ASN A 125 27.55 9.12 4.16
N PRO A 126 28.05 10.26 3.62
CA PRO A 126 28.76 10.28 2.34
C PRO A 126 30.17 9.67 2.39
N ASN A 127 30.73 9.46 3.59
CA ASN A 127 32.11 9.05 3.79
C ASN A 127 32.53 7.77 3.04
N PRO A 128 31.72 6.70 2.97
CA PRO A 128 32.08 5.49 2.24
C PRO A 128 32.35 5.73 0.74
N ILE A 129 31.70 6.73 0.15
CA ILE A 129 31.92 7.12 -1.25
C ILE A 129 33.11 8.10 -1.34
N VAL A 130 33.07 9.16 -0.54
CA VAL A 130 34.06 10.27 -0.56
C VAL A 130 35.48 9.77 -0.29
N THR A 131 35.64 8.77 0.57
CA THR A 131 36.97 8.21 0.91
C THR A 131 37.60 7.44 -0.26
N LYS A 132 36.80 6.89 -1.17
CA LYS A 132 37.24 6.14 -2.35
C LYS A 132 37.62 7.06 -3.53
N LEU A 133 37.17 8.31 -3.49
CA LEU A 133 37.50 9.33 -4.49
C LEU A 133 38.92 9.87 -4.27
N THR A 134 39.62 10.13 -5.38
CA THR A 134 41.00 10.59 -5.35
C THR A 134 41.11 12.11 -5.39
N PHE A 135 40.21 12.81 -6.08
CA PHE A 135 40.31 14.25 -6.28
C PHE A 135 39.40 15.04 -5.34
N ALA A 136 39.84 16.21 -4.89
CA ALA A 136 39.07 17.05 -3.97
C ALA A 136 37.77 17.56 -4.60
N ASP A 137 37.80 17.91 -5.88
CA ASP A 137 36.62 18.41 -6.60
C ASP A 137 35.52 17.34 -6.66
N GLU A 138 35.86 16.09 -7.01
CA GLU A 138 34.91 14.96 -7.01
C GLU A 138 34.26 14.76 -5.64
N LYS A 139 35.05 14.89 -4.56
CA LYS A 139 34.56 14.76 -3.19
C LYS A 139 33.54 15.84 -2.86
N SER A 140 33.84 17.08 -3.24
CA SER A 140 32.93 18.20 -3.05
C SER A 140 31.64 18.02 -3.85
N ASP A 141 31.74 17.60 -5.11
CA ASP A 141 30.58 17.38 -5.98
C ASP A 141 29.68 16.27 -5.42
N VAL A 142 30.26 15.13 -5.04
CA VAL A 142 29.51 14.02 -4.44
C VAL A 142 28.87 14.40 -3.11
N GLN A 143 29.57 15.16 -2.26
CA GLN A 143 29.00 15.65 -1.01
C GLN A 143 27.80 16.56 -1.25
N ASN A 144 27.90 17.47 -2.22
CA ASN A 144 26.80 18.36 -2.58
C ASN A 144 25.61 17.56 -3.11
N ILE A 145 25.82 16.65 -4.06
CA ILE A 145 24.79 15.78 -4.63
C ILE A 145 24.06 14.99 -3.53
N MET A 146 24.80 14.37 -2.60
CA MET A 146 24.18 13.60 -1.51
C MET A 146 23.40 14.49 -0.55
N SER A 147 23.91 15.70 -0.25
CA SER A 147 23.20 16.65 0.62
C SER A 147 21.92 17.19 -0.02
N GLU A 148 21.94 17.44 -1.33
CA GLU A 148 20.78 17.88 -2.11
C GLU A 148 19.74 16.77 -2.21
N ALA A 149 20.16 15.53 -2.48
CA ALA A 149 19.29 14.36 -2.50
C ALA A 149 18.65 14.09 -1.13
N LEU A 150 19.41 14.27 -0.04
CA LEU A 150 18.89 14.17 1.32
C LEU A 150 17.84 15.25 1.60
N ALA A 151 18.13 16.51 1.25
CA ALA A 151 17.21 17.62 1.43
C ALA A 151 15.92 17.42 0.61
N ALA A 152 16.03 16.90 -0.62
CA ALA A 152 14.88 16.55 -1.44
C ALA A 152 14.01 15.47 -0.79
N ARG A 153 14.62 14.39 -0.26
CA ARG A 153 13.90 13.32 0.45
C ARG A 153 13.17 13.84 1.69
N GLN A 154 13.84 14.68 2.49
CA GLN A 154 13.24 15.29 3.68
C GLN A 154 12.09 16.24 3.33
N ALA A 155 12.22 17.03 2.26
CA ALA A 155 11.17 17.92 1.81
C ALA A 155 9.91 17.16 1.37
N GLU A 156 10.08 16.03 0.68
CA GLU A 156 8.97 15.16 0.28
C GLU A 156 8.30 14.50 1.48
N GLU A 157 9.08 13.96 2.42
CA GLU A 157 8.56 13.40 3.66
C GLU A 157 7.76 14.44 4.46
N ALA A 158 8.25 15.67 4.56
CA ALA A 158 7.55 16.76 5.23
C ALA A 158 6.22 17.13 4.52
N ARG A 159 6.20 17.12 3.19
CA ARG A 159 4.96 17.36 2.42
C ARG A 159 3.92 16.27 2.68
N LEU A 160 4.35 15.01 2.68
CA LEU A 160 3.48 13.86 2.95
C LEU A 160 2.96 13.88 4.40
N ALA A 161 3.80 14.25 5.36
CA ALA A 161 3.40 14.38 6.76
C ALA A 161 2.34 15.49 6.96
N GLU A 162 2.49 16.62 6.28
CA GLU A 162 1.50 17.70 6.35
C GLU A 162 0.18 17.31 5.67
N GLU A 163 0.23 16.64 4.53
CA GLU A 163 -0.96 16.12 3.87
C GLU A 163 -1.72 15.13 4.77
N ALA A 164 -1.01 14.25 5.46
CA ALA A 164 -1.59 13.33 6.44
C ALA A 164 -2.27 14.08 7.59
N ARG A 165 -1.65 15.13 8.14
CA ARG A 165 -2.21 15.96 9.22
C ARG A 165 -3.50 16.67 8.79
N VAL A 166 -3.52 17.22 7.58
CA VAL A 166 -4.72 17.87 7.02
C VAL A 166 -5.83 16.85 6.77
N ALA A 167 -5.49 15.64 6.30
CA ALA A 167 -6.46 14.57 6.11
C ALA A 167 -7.09 14.11 7.44
N GLU A 168 -6.30 14.00 8.50
CA GLU A 168 -6.79 13.68 9.85
C GLU A 168 -7.70 14.79 10.40
N GLN A 169 -7.28 16.05 10.26
CA GLN A 169 -8.08 17.20 10.71
C GLN A 169 -9.46 17.22 10.03
N ARG A 170 -9.52 16.96 8.71
CA ARG A 170 -10.81 16.88 7.99
C ARG A 170 -11.72 15.78 8.55
N ARG A 171 -11.17 14.61 8.86
CA ARG A 171 -11.94 13.51 9.46
C ARG A 171 -12.50 13.89 10.83
N ALA A 172 -11.68 14.56 11.66
CA ALA A 172 -12.12 15.03 12.98
C ALA A 172 -13.21 16.10 12.88
N GLU A 173 -13.11 17.03 11.92
CA GLU A 173 -14.14 18.05 11.69
C GLU A 173 -15.46 17.43 11.19
N GLU A 174 -15.40 16.47 10.27
CA GLU A 174 -16.58 15.74 9.79
C GLU A 174 -17.25 14.93 10.92
N GLU A 175 -16.46 14.29 11.79
CA GLU A 175 -16.97 13.57 12.95
C GLU A 175 -17.63 14.52 13.97
N ALA A 176 -17.03 15.68 14.23
CA ALA A 176 -17.61 16.70 15.10
C ALA A 176 -18.94 17.25 14.55
N GLN A 177 -19.02 17.48 13.23
CA GLN A 177 -20.27 17.90 12.59
C GLN A 177 -21.36 16.83 12.73
N ARG A 178 -21.02 15.55 12.52
CA ARG A 178 -21.96 14.44 12.69
C ARG A 178 -22.44 14.30 14.13
N ALA A 179 -21.56 14.50 15.11
CA ALA A 179 -21.92 14.46 16.53
C ALA A 179 -22.86 15.61 16.90
N GLU A 180 -22.62 16.82 16.38
CA GLU A 180 -23.51 17.96 16.62
C GLU A 180 -24.87 17.78 15.96
N GLU A 181 -24.91 17.29 14.72
CA GLU A 181 -26.17 16.97 14.03
C GLU A 181 -26.99 15.93 14.81
N ALA A 182 -26.33 14.89 15.36
CA ALA A 182 -26.99 13.90 16.21
C ALA A 182 -27.58 14.52 17.49
N ARG A 183 -26.90 15.50 18.11
CA ARG A 183 -27.43 16.22 19.28
C ARG A 183 -28.65 17.07 18.94
N ILE A 184 -28.63 17.77 17.81
CA ILE A 184 -29.76 18.57 17.34
C ILE A 184 -30.96 17.65 17.07
N ALA A 185 -30.75 16.55 16.35
CA ALA A 185 -31.81 15.57 16.06
C ALA A 185 -32.43 14.97 17.35
N GLU A 186 -31.61 14.72 18.39
CA GLU A 186 -32.12 14.25 19.67
C GLU A 186 -32.95 15.32 20.40
N GLN A 187 -32.49 16.57 20.41
CA GLN A 187 -33.25 17.68 20.99
C GLN A 187 -34.60 17.87 20.29
N GLU A 188 -34.65 17.76 18.96
CA GLU A 188 -35.89 17.84 18.21
C GLU A 188 -36.86 16.71 18.57
N ARG A 189 -36.37 15.47 18.75
CA ARG A 189 -37.21 14.36 19.23
C ARG A 189 -37.80 14.63 20.63
N GLN A 190 -37.01 15.19 21.54
CA GLN A 190 -37.50 15.54 22.88
C GLN A 190 -38.57 16.64 22.83
N GLN A 191 -38.40 17.65 21.98
CA GLN A 191 -39.40 18.71 21.79
C GLN A 191 -40.70 18.16 21.17
N GLN A 192 -40.60 17.27 20.18
CA GLN A 192 -41.77 16.64 19.56
C GLN A 192 -42.52 15.74 20.56
N ALA A 193 -41.81 14.98 21.39
CA ALA A 193 -42.41 14.16 22.43
C ALA A 193 -43.19 14.99 23.46
N ALA A 194 -42.70 16.18 23.82
CA ALA A 194 -43.39 17.09 24.73
C ALA A 194 -44.63 17.77 24.12
N GLN A 195 -44.71 17.86 22.78
CA GLN A 195 -45.85 18.44 22.05
C GLN A 195 -46.96 17.43 21.72
N GLN A 196 -46.80 16.14 22.03
CA GLN A 196 -47.92 15.19 21.97
C GLN A 196 -48.79 15.35 23.23
N PRO A 197 -49.98 15.98 23.14
CA PRO A 197 -50.90 15.95 24.26
C PRO A 197 -51.38 14.52 24.47
N ASP A 198 -51.43 14.08 25.74
CA ASP A 198 -52.06 12.85 26.17
C ASP A 198 -53.50 12.77 25.66
N ASN A 199 -53.71 12.15 24.51
CA ASN A 199 -55.02 11.65 24.12
C ASN A 199 -55.22 10.26 24.74
N SER A 200 -55.22 10.21 26.07
CA SER A 200 -55.74 9.09 26.84
C SER A 200 -57.27 9.14 26.78
N GLY A 201 -57.80 8.73 25.64
CA GLY A 201 -59.22 8.53 25.37
C GLY A 201 -59.42 7.25 24.58
N SER A 202 -59.44 6.12 25.29
CA SER A 202 -59.99 4.81 24.91
C SER A 202 -59.78 4.33 23.47
N SER A 203 -58.93 3.32 23.31
CA SER A 203 -59.35 2.14 22.55
C SER A 203 -58.50 0.93 22.96
N SER A 204 -59.19 0.00 23.61
CA SER A 204 -58.83 -1.40 23.67
C SER A 204 -58.56 -1.95 22.27
N THR A 205 -57.32 -2.22 21.96
CA THR A 205 -56.92 -3.12 20.88
C THR A 205 -55.81 -4.02 21.38
N SER A 206 -56.27 -5.17 21.88
CA SER A 206 -55.58 -6.46 21.93
C SER A 206 -54.26 -6.53 21.15
N SER A 207 -53.14 -6.46 21.87
CA SER A 207 -51.87 -7.03 21.44
C SER A 207 -51.94 -8.54 21.65
N SER A 208 -52.60 -9.22 20.72
CA SER A 208 -52.35 -10.63 20.46
C SER A 208 -50.90 -10.78 20.03
N SER A 209 -50.11 -11.33 20.94
CA SER A 209 -48.83 -11.97 20.67
C SER A 209 -49.04 -13.09 19.65
N SER A 210 -48.92 -12.74 18.36
CA SER A 210 -48.77 -13.71 17.29
C SER A 210 -47.29 -13.86 17.00
N SER A 211 -46.67 -14.80 17.71
CA SER A 211 -45.53 -15.55 17.20
C SER A 211 -45.94 -16.18 15.87
N SER A 212 -45.67 -15.47 14.78
CA SER A 212 -45.84 -15.99 13.43
C SER A 212 -44.68 -16.94 13.12
N SER A 213 -44.84 -18.18 13.53
CA SER A 213 -44.30 -19.33 12.82
C SER A 213 -45.01 -19.42 11.47
N SER A 214 -44.58 -18.60 10.51
CA SER A 214 -45.02 -18.70 9.12
C SER A 214 -44.15 -19.73 8.42
N SER A 215 -44.63 -20.97 8.46
CA SER A 215 -44.35 -22.00 7.49
C SER A 215 -44.82 -21.54 6.10
N SER A 216 -43.94 -20.82 5.42
CA SER A 216 -44.06 -20.43 4.02
C SER A 216 -42.76 -20.84 3.36
N SER A 217 -42.83 -21.59 2.26
CA SER A 217 -41.69 -22.05 1.45
C SER A 217 -40.97 -20.88 0.77
N SER A 218 -40.38 -20.00 1.57
CA SER A 218 -39.50 -18.92 1.18
C SER A 218 -38.09 -19.38 1.53
N SER A 219 -37.18 -19.33 0.57
CA SER A 219 -35.78 -19.68 0.83
C SER A 219 -35.29 -18.93 2.06
N ALA A 220 -34.79 -19.69 3.04
CA ALA A 220 -34.31 -19.12 4.29
C ALA A 220 -32.85 -18.75 4.08
N TYR A 221 -32.42 -17.57 4.52
CA TYR A 221 -31.04 -17.12 4.34
C TYR A 221 -30.37 -16.81 5.68
N CYS A 222 -29.05 -16.86 5.69
CA CYS A 222 -28.22 -16.50 6.83
C CYS A 222 -26.95 -15.77 6.36
N CYS A 223 -26.44 -14.89 7.22
CA CYS A 223 -25.18 -14.20 7.01
C CYS A 223 -24.09 -14.82 7.88
N LEU A 224 -22.98 -15.23 7.26
CA LEU A 224 -21.76 -15.69 7.95
C LEU A 224 -20.64 -14.71 7.65
N GLY A 225 -20.43 -13.77 8.57
CA GLY A 225 -19.61 -12.57 8.28
C GLY A 225 -20.25 -11.79 7.12
N ASP A 226 -19.46 -11.51 6.08
CA ASP A 226 -19.92 -10.80 4.87
C ASP A 226 -20.53 -11.71 3.80
N LYS A 227 -20.72 -13.01 4.09
CA LYS A 227 -21.17 -13.99 3.10
C LYS A 227 -22.65 -14.29 3.24
N TYR A 228 -23.37 -14.14 2.14
CA TYR A 228 -24.78 -14.51 2.04
C TYR A 228 -24.92 -15.99 1.71
N ASN A 229 -25.67 -16.72 2.52
CA ASN A 229 -25.94 -18.14 2.30
C ASN A 229 -27.44 -18.39 2.21
N GLU A 230 -27.86 -19.11 1.17
CA GLU A 230 -29.23 -19.54 0.96
C GLU A 230 -29.38 -20.99 1.42
N CYS A 231 -30.41 -21.27 2.22
CA CYS A 231 -30.63 -22.54 2.87
C CYS A 231 -31.97 -23.17 2.45
N ASP A 232 -31.97 -24.49 2.31
CA ASP A 232 -33.14 -25.27 1.88
C ASP A 232 -34.31 -25.24 2.89
N SER A 233 -34.05 -24.87 4.15
CA SER A 233 -35.07 -24.78 5.19
C SER A 233 -34.75 -23.71 6.24
N GLY A 234 -35.79 -23.21 6.92
CA GLY A 234 -35.64 -22.30 8.06
C GLY A 234 -34.83 -22.90 9.22
N ALA A 235 -34.86 -24.23 9.39
CA ALA A 235 -34.04 -24.92 10.38
C ALA A 235 -32.55 -24.87 10.03
N ALA A 236 -32.20 -25.03 8.74
CA ALA A 236 -30.83 -24.89 8.26
C ALA A 236 -30.31 -23.45 8.39
N ALA A 237 -31.14 -22.44 8.10
CA ALA A 237 -30.78 -21.04 8.33
C ALA A 237 -30.55 -20.71 9.82
N GLY A 238 -31.36 -21.28 10.72
CA GLY A 238 -31.14 -21.17 12.17
C GLY A 238 -29.83 -21.82 12.61
N ALA A 239 -29.53 -23.02 12.11
CA ALA A 239 -28.26 -23.70 12.36
C ALA A 239 -27.06 -22.91 11.82
N CYS A 240 -27.21 -22.24 10.68
CA CYS A 240 -26.20 -21.40 10.07
C CYS A 240 -25.81 -20.19 10.94
N MET A 241 -26.78 -19.50 11.54
CA MET A 241 -26.47 -18.43 12.50
C MET A 241 -25.78 -18.97 13.77
N GLY A 242 -26.19 -20.15 14.24
CA GLY A 242 -25.53 -20.84 15.36
C GLY A 242 -24.08 -21.22 15.06
N PHE A 243 -23.82 -21.71 13.85
CA PHE A 243 -22.47 -22.05 13.38
C PHE A 243 -21.53 -20.83 13.36
N GLY A 244 -22.01 -19.68 12.88
CA GLY A 244 -21.24 -18.43 12.92
C GLY A 244 -20.87 -18.01 14.34
N LYS A 245 -21.80 -18.14 15.29
CA LYS A 245 -21.53 -17.87 16.71
C LYS A 245 -20.51 -18.85 17.30
N CYS A 246 -20.62 -20.14 16.98
CA CYS A 246 -19.67 -21.17 17.43
C CYS A 246 -18.25 -20.88 16.95
N ILE A 247 -18.08 -20.50 15.67
CA ILE A 247 -16.77 -20.14 15.11
C ILE A 247 -16.21 -18.92 15.85
N PHE A 248 -17.02 -17.88 16.04
CA PHE A 248 -16.58 -16.67 16.73
C PHE A 248 -16.15 -16.95 18.17
N ASP A 249 -16.97 -17.68 18.94
CA ASP A 249 -16.65 -18.06 20.32
C ASP A 249 -15.37 -18.92 20.39
N CYS A 250 -15.17 -19.83 19.43
CA CYS A 250 -13.97 -20.65 19.34
C CYS A 250 -12.72 -19.83 18.98
N MET A 251 -12.82 -18.86 18.07
CA MET A 251 -11.72 -17.95 17.72
C MET A 251 -11.36 -17.03 18.90
N VAL A 252 -12.35 -16.48 19.60
CA VAL A 252 -12.16 -15.64 20.79
C VAL A 252 -11.51 -16.44 21.94
N ALA A 253 -11.82 -17.73 22.06
CA ALA A 253 -11.18 -18.63 23.01
C ALA A 253 -9.75 -19.10 22.60
N GLY A 254 -9.21 -18.64 21.46
CA GLY A 254 -7.89 -19.02 20.96
C GLY A 254 -7.81 -20.44 20.40
N GLY A 255 -8.95 -21.03 20.02
CA GLY A 255 -9.00 -22.35 19.41
C GLY A 255 -8.48 -22.35 17.96
N SER A 256 -7.64 -23.33 17.62
CA SER A 256 -7.39 -23.71 16.22
C SER A 256 -8.45 -24.72 15.75
N SER A 257 -8.70 -24.80 14.44
CA SER A 257 -9.66 -25.71 13.79
C SER A 257 -11.11 -25.57 14.27
N CYS A 258 -11.62 -24.33 14.33
CA CYS A 258 -12.98 -24.04 14.75
C CYS A 258 -14.04 -24.55 13.76
N ASP A 259 -13.74 -24.53 12.45
CA ASP A 259 -14.66 -24.98 11.41
C ASP A 259 -15.08 -26.45 11.59
N SER A 260 -14.13 -27.36 11.83
CA SER A 260 -14.44 -28.78 11.99
C SER A 260 -15.20 -29.06 13.29
N LYS A 261 -14.83 -28.41 14.39
CA LYS A 261 -15.51 -28.56 15.68
C LYS A 261 -16.97 -28.08 15.61
N CYS A 262 -17.20 -26.94 14.99
CA CYS A 262 -18.55 -26.40 14.84
C CYS A 262 -19.36 -27.15 13.77
N ALA A 263 -18.71 -27.78 12.80
CA ALA A 263 -19.42 -28.53 11.74
C ALA A 263 -20.09 -29.79 12.28
N ASP A 264 -19.47 -30.46 13.26
CA ASP A 264 -20.05 -31.63 13.93
C ASP A 264 -21.27 -31.26 14.79
N GLU A 265 -21.28 -30.05 15.36
CA GLU A 265 -22.38 -29.55 16.20
C GLU A 265 -23.57 -29.02 15.38
N TYR A 266 -23.31 -28.55 14.14
CA TYR A 266 -24.31 -27.99 13.24
C TYR A 266 -24.31 -28.69 11.86
N PRO A 267 -24.72 -29.96 11.76
CA PRO A 267 -24.67 -30.72 10.50
C PRO A 267 -25.59 -30.16 9.40
N LEU A 268 -26.61 -29.38 9.78
CA LEU A 268 -27.54 -28.74 8.85
C LEU A 268 -26.91 -27.58 8.07
N ILE A 269 -25.69 -27.15 8.41
CA ILE A 269 -24.95 -26.13 7.64
C ILE A 269 -24.70 -26.55 6.19
N GLN A 270 -24.61 -27.87 5.94
CA GLN A 270 -24.41 -28.42 4.60
C GLN A 270 -25.63 -28.24 3.68
N GLN A 271 -26.77 -27.84 4.23
CA GLN A 271 -27.99 -27.49 3.49
C GLN A 271 -28.05 -26.00 3.14
N CYS A 272 -26.99 -25.25 3.43
CA CYS A 272 -26.83 -23.85 3.09
C CYS A 272 -25.71 -23.70 2.05
N ARG A 273 -25.94 -22.89 1.03
CA ARG A 273 -24.98 -22.62 -0.04
C ARG A 273 -24.68 -21.13 -0.13
N ALA A 274 -23.40 -20.79 -0.21
CA ALA A 274 -22.97 -19.42 -0.43
C ALA A 274 -23.39 -18.89 -1.80
N VAL A 275 -23.97 -17.69 -1.83
CA VAL A 275 -24.42 -17.00 -3.05
C VAL A 275 -23.71 -15.65 -3.13
N ALA A 276 -22.55 -15.63 -3.79
CA ALA A 276 -21.68 -14.45 -3.87
C ALA A 276 -22.35 -13.20 -4.46
N ALA A 277 -23.36 -13.37 -5.32
CA ALA A 277 -24.11 -12.26 -5.90
C ALA A 277 -24.81 -11.38 -4.85
N ASN A 278 -25.10 -11.94 -3.67
CA ASN A 278 -25.86 -11.29 -2.60
C ASN A 278 -25.02 -10.96 -1.37
N ASP A 279 -23.69 -11.09 -1.42
CA ASP A 279 -22.80 -10.77 -0.29
C ASP A 279 -23.00 -9.32 0.22
N HIS A 280 -23.40 -8.40 -0.67
CA HIS A 280 -23.72 -7.02 -0.32
C HIS A 280 -24.91 -6.88 0.66
N MET A 281 -25.79 -7.88 0.76
CA MET A 281 -26.93 -7.87 1.69
C MET A 281 -26.53 -8.20 3.14
N CYS A 282 -25.34 -8.75 3.35
CA CYS A 282 -24.82 -9.14 4.67
C CYS A 282 -23.74 -8.18 5.21
N ARG A 283 -23.36 -7.16 4.45
CA ARG A 283 -22.46 -6.10 4.92
C ARG A 283 -23.25 -5.10 5.77
N ASN A 284 -23.03 -5.13 7.09
CA ASN A 284 -23.52 -4.11 8.02
C ASN A 284 -22.73 -2.80 7.88
#